data_AF-A0A141RDV4-F1
#
_entry.id   AF-A0A141RDV4-F1
#
_cell.length_a   1.000
_cell.length_b   1.000
_cell.length_c   1.000
_cell.angle_alpha   90.00
_cell.angle_beta   90.00
_cell.angle_gamma   90.00
#
_symmetry.space_group_name_H-M   'P 1'
#
loop_
_entity.id
_entity.type
_entity.pdbx_description
1 polymer ?
#
loop_
_entity_poly.entity_id
_entity_poly.type
_entity_poly.pdbx_seq_one_letter_code
_entity_poly.pdbx_strand_id
1 'polypeptide(L)'
;QEKDFLLYRFNRFQACRYGLEGILTDVHTGEHKTVAEDIAWLLEQVAPSAEKLGATSAINEIALLLKQGKSEAQRMRDFIADGGSLISLVQKHCELWATSP
;
A
#
# COMPACT_ATOMS: atom_id res chain seq x y z
N GLN A 1 -22.85 5.17 -9.13
CA GLN A 1 -23.46 6.43 -9.62
C GLN A 1 -22.38 7.52 -9.66
N GLU A 2 -22.57 8.63 -10.38
CA GLU A 2 -21.62 9.76 -10.44
C GLU A 2 -21.18 10.26 -9.04
N LYS A 3 -22.08 10.14 -8.06
CA LYS A 3 -21.83 10.49 -6.65
C LYS A 3 -20.72 9.69 -5.99
N ASP A 4 -20.46 8.46 -6.41
CA ASP A 4 -19.47 7.58 -5.77
C ASP A 4 -18.03 8.13 -5.95
N PHE A 5 -17.83 9.00 -6.95
CA PHE A 5 -16.55 9.61 -7.28
C PHE A 5 -16.30 10.97 -6.59
N LEU A 6 -17.26 11.47 -5.80
CA LEU A 6 -17.18 12.82 -5.20
C LEU A 6 -15.89 13.00 -4.38
N LEU A 7 -15.49 11.98 -3.62
CA LEU A 7 -14.29 12.00 -2.78
C LEU A 7 -13.08 11.32 -3.42
N TYR A 8 -13.18 10.85 -4.66
CA TYR A 8 -12.13 10.07 -5.32
C TYR A 8 -10.79 10.82 -5.35
N ARG A 9 -10.80 12.10 -5.75
CA ARG A 9 -9.57 12.91 -5.83
C ARG A 9 -8.94 13.12 -4.44
N PHE A 10 -9.76 13.28 -3.41
CA PHE A 10 -9.30 13.45 -2.04
C PHE A 10 -8.68 12.15 -1.50
N ASN A 11 -9.39 11.03 -1.62
CA ASN A 11 -8.91 9.71 -1.20
C ASN A 11 -7.63 9.31 -1.96
N ARG A 12 -7.56 9.60 -3.27
CA ARG A 12 -6.35 9.40 -4.07
C ARG A 12 -5.19 10.26 -3.57
N PHE A 13 -5.43 11.53 -3.24
CA PHE A 13 -4.39 12.38 -2.66
C PHE A 13 -3.87 11.83 -1.33
N GLN A 14 -4.75 11.36 -0.45
CA GLN A 14 -4.39 10.75 0.83
C GLN A 14 -3.47 9.54 0.64
N ALA A 15 -3.85 8.61 -0.25
CA ALA A 15 -3.03 7.44 -0.57
C ALA A 15 -1.68 7.84 -1.19
N CYS A 16 -1.64 8.82 -2.10
CA CYS A 16 -0.38 9.26 -2.71
C CYS A 16 0.55 9.97 -1.72
N ARG A 17 0.00 10.80 -0.81
CA ARG A 17 0.79 11.65 0.08
C ARG A 17 1.27 10.91 1.33
N TYR A 18 0.44 10.02 1.86
CA TYR A 18 0.67 9.36 3.15
C TYR A 18 0.76 7.82 3.03
N GLY A 19 0.54 7.26 1.84
CA GLY A 19 0.60 5.81 1.64
C GLY A 19 -0.49 5.12 2.45
N LEU A 20 -0.07 4.09 3.19
CA LEU A 20 -0.95 3.27 4.04
C LEU A 20 -1.59 4.04 5.22
N GLU A 21 -0.96 5.13 5.64
CA GLU A 21 -1.47 6.00 6.72
C GLU A 21 -2.48 7.04 6.21
N GLY A 22 -2.70 7.12 4.89
CA GLY A 22 -3.68 8.04 4.31
C GLY A 22 -5.10 7.71 4.76
N ILE A 23 -5.93 8.73 4.94
CA ILE A 23 -7.33 8.54 5.34
C ILE A 23 -8.21 8.37 4.09
N LEU A 24 -8.94 7.26 4.04
CA LEU A 24 -10.06 7.05 3.14
C LEU A 24 -11.35 7.49 3.82
N THR A 25 -12.15 8.26 3.09
CA THR A 25 -13.48 8.69 3.51
C THR A 25 -14.53 8.04 2.64
N ASP A 26 -15.48 7.36 3.27
CA ASP A 26 -16.65 6.81 2.58
C ASP A 26 -17.56 7.95 2.12
N VAL A 27 -17.96 7.92 0.85
CA VAL A 27 -18.72 9.00 0.21
C VAL A 27 -20.19 9.05 0.61
N HIS A 28 -20.71 7.96 1.18
CA HIS A 28 -22.11 7.83 1.58
C HIS A 28 -22.29 8.00 3.09
N THR A 29 -21.40 7.43 3.90
CA THR A 29 -21.49 7.45 5.36
C THR A 29 -20.64 8.55 6.00
N GLY A 30 -19.61 9.03 5.29
CA GLY A 30 -18.62 9.95 5.85
C GLY A 30 -17.64 9.29 6.83
N GLU A 31 -17.70 7.97 7.00
CA GLU A 31 -16.78 7.25 7.87
C GLU A 31 -15.34 7.36 7.36
N HIS A 32 -14.42 7.43 8.31
CA HIS A 32 -12.99 7.52 8.05
C HIS A 32 -12.28 6.26 8.50
N LYS A 33 -11.34 5.78 7.67
CA LYS A 33 -10.39 4.73 8.03
C LYS A 33 -9.10 4.94 7.28
N THR A 34 -8.00 4.36 7.76
CA THR A 34 -6.74 4.38 7.04
C THR A 34 -6.80 3.50 5.80
N VAL A 35 -5.94 3.78 4.81
CA VAL A 35 -5.74 2.90 3.65
C VAL A 35 -5.32 1.50 4.10
N ALA A 36 -4.51 1.39 5.16
CA ALA A 36 -4.12 0.10 5.72
C ALA A 36 -5.31 -0.73 6.22
N GLU A 37 -6.19 -0.13 7.01
CA GLU A 37 -7.40 -0.79 7.54
C GLU A 37 -8.36 -1.20 6.42
N ASP A 38 -8.53 -0.33 5.42
CA ASP A 38 -9.40 -0.63 4.27
C ASP A 38 -8.85 -1.78 3.42
N ILE A 39 -7.53 -1.81 3.15
CA ILE A 39 -6.90 -2.93 2.43
C ILE A 39 -7.02 -4.21 3.27
N ALA A 40 -6.79 -4.17 4.58
CA ALA A 40 -6.93 -5.36 5.43
C ALA A 40 -8.33 -5.96 5.34
N TRP A 41 -9.37 -5.12 5.46
CA TRP A 41 -10.75 -5.54 5.24
C TRP A 41 -10.99 -6.08 3.83
N LEU A 42 -10.49 -5.38 2.80
CA LEU A 42 -10.65 -5.80 1.41
C LEU A 42 -10.03 -7.17 1.14
N LEU A 43 -8.86 -7.46 1.70
CA LEU A 43 -8.20 -8.76 1.58
C LEU A 43 -9.08 -9.90 2.11
N GLU A 44 -9.78 -9.69 3.23
CA GLU A 44 -10.75 -10.67 3.76
C GLU A 44 -11.92 -10.88 2.80
N GLN A 45 -12.44 -9.79 2.20
CA GLN A 45 -13.57 -9.88 1.26
C GLN A 45 -13.20 -10.61 -0.03
N VAL A 46 -11.99 -10.42 -0.55
CA VAL A 46 -11.56 -11.03 -1.83
C VAL A 46 -10.95 -12.41 -1.66
N ALA A 47 -10.59 -12.83 -0.44
CA ALA A 47 -9.95 -14.12 -0.17
C ALA A 47 -10.70 -15.34 -0.77
N PRO A 48 -12.03 -15.47 -0.68
CA PRO A 48 -12.74 -16.61 -1.28
C PRO A 48 -12.64 -16.66 -2.80
N SER A 49 -12.58 -15.49 -3.45
CA SER A 49 -12.39 -15.38 -4.89
C SER A 49 -10.95 -15.69 -5.29
N ALA A 50 -9.99 -15.20 -4.51
CA ALA A 50 -8.57 -15.50 -4.71
C ALA A 50 -8.28 -17.00 -4.58
N GLU A 51 -8.89 -17.68 -3.61
CA GLU A 51 -8.76 -19.14 -3.43
C GLU A 51 -9.22 -19.91 -4.68
N LYS A 52 -10.41 -19.58 -5.19
CA LYS A 52 -10.95 -20.22 -6.41
C LYS A 52 -10.06 -20.03 -7.64
N LEU A 53 -9.28 -18.95 -7.68
CA LEU A 53 -8.39 -18.61 -8.78
C LEU A 53 -6.93 -19.03 -8.51
N GLY A 54 -6.64 -19.69 -7.37
CA GLY A 54 -5.27 -20.08 -7.00
C GLY A 54 -4.35 -18.91 -6.62
N ALA A 55 -4.92 -17.77 -6.22
CA ALA A 55 -4.20 -16.53 -5.91
C ALA A 55 -4.01 -16.27 -4.40
N THR A 56 -4.23 -17.27 -3.54
CA THR A 56 -4.13 -17.14 -2.07
C THR A 56 -2.75 -16.65 -1.61
N SER A 57 -1.68 -17.02 -2.30
CA SER A 57 -0.32 -16.56 -1.98
C SER A 57 -0.18 -15.04 -2.03
N ALA A 58 -0.75 -14.40 -3.06
CA ALA A 58 -0.72 -12.94 -3.23
C ALA A 58 -1.47 -12.22 -2.09
N ILE A 59 -2.63 -12.75 -1.68
CA ILE A 59 -3.39 -12.20 -0.54
C ILE A 59 -2.57 -12.26 0.75
N ASN A 60 -1.93 -13.40 1.01
CA ASN A 60 -1.07 -13.58 2.19
C ASN A 60 0.14 -12.66 2.19
N GLU A 61 0.76 -12.45 1.02
CA GLU A 61 1.91 -11.56 0.86
C GLU A 61 1.54 -10.10 1.15
N ILE A 62 0.42 -9.61 0.60
CA ILE A 62 -0.07 -8.25 0.87
C ILE A 62 -0.42 -8.10 2.36
N ALA A 63 -1.07 -9.09 2.96
CA ALA A 63 -1.37 -9.07 4.39
C ALA A 63 -0.10 -9.01 5.27
N LEU A 64 0.98 -9.68 4.86
CA LEU A 64 2.26 -9.60 5.53
C LEU A 64 2.90 -8.21 5.38
N LEU A 65 2.84 -7.62 4.19
CA LEU A 65 3.34 -6.26 3.94
C LEU A 65 2.63 -5.22 4.83
N LEU A 66 1.31 -5.35 5.00
CA LEU A 66 0.55 -4.48 5.92
C LEU A 66 1.03 -4.65 7.37
N LYS A 67 1.25 -5.88 7.84
CA LYS A 67 1.72 -6.16 9.21
C LYS A 67 3.13 -5.65 9.49
N GLN A 68 4.00 -5.62 8.48
CA GLN A 68 5.37 -5.11 8.63
C GLN A 68 5.41 -3.60 8.92
N GLY A 69 4.35 -2.85 8.56
CA GLY A 69 4.19 -1.42 8.87
C GLY A 69 5.21 -0.47 8.24
N LYS A 70 6.24 -0.99 7.55
CA LYS A 70 7.33 -0.20 6.99
C LYS A 70 7.26 -0.19 5.47
N SER A 71 6.77 0.92 4.92
CA SER A 71 6.70 1.16 3.48
C SER A 71 8.07 1.32 2.82
N GLU A 72 8.16 1.05 1.53
CA GLU A 72 9.37 1.33 0.73
C GLU A 72 9.76 2.80 0.80
N ALA A 73 8.80 3.71 0.76
CA ALA A 73 9.06 5.14 0.91
C ALA A 73 9.78 5.46 2.24
N GLN A 74 9.41 4.80 3.34
CA GLN A 74 10.11 4.97 4.61
C GLN A 74 11.51 4.35 4.57
N ARG A 75 11.67 3.16 3.97
CA ARG A 75 13.00 2.51 3.80
C ARG A 75 13.96 3.38 3.01
N MET A 76 13.47 4.04 1.95
CA MET A 76 14.25 5.00 1.15
C MET A 76 14.65 6.23 1.96
N ARG A 77 13.74 6.79 2.77
CA ARG A 77 14.05 7.93 3.64
C ARG A 77 15.09 7.58 4.69
N ASP A 78 14.94 6.43 5.35
CA ASP A 78 15.89 5.95 6.35
C ASP A 78 17.27 5.76 5.73
N PHE A 79 17.35 5.14 4.54
CA PHE A 79 18.61 4.96 3.82
C PHE A 79 19.35 6.28 3.53
N ILE A 80 18.62 7.33 3.15
CA ILE A 80 19.21 8.67 2.94
C ILE A 80 19.59 9.32 4.27
N ALA A 81 18.75 9.19 5.30
CA ALA A 81 19.03 9.71 6.64
C ALA A 81 20.29 9.08 7.26
N ASP A 82 20.57 7.82 6.95
CA ASP A 82 21.75 7.06 7.38
C ASP A 82 23.01 7.39 6.56
N GLY A 83 22.97 8.43 5.72
CA GLY A 83 24.12 8.91 4.94
C GLY A 83 24.22 8.35 3.53
N GLY A 84 23.23 7.59 3.08
CA GLY A 84 23.12 7.14 1.70
C GLY A 84 22.88 8.31 0.73
N SER A 85 23.27 8.11 -0.52
CA SER A 85 22.95 9.02 -1.62
C SER A 85 21.83 8.48 -2.50
N LEU A 86 21.17 9.33 -3.28
CA LEU A 86 20.18 8.88 -4.28
C LEU A 86 20.80 7.95 -5.33
N ILE A 87 22.08 8.13 -5.67
CA ILE A 87 22.81 7.26 -6.61
C ILE A 87 22.93 5.85 -6.02
N SER A 88 23.43 5.74 -4.79
CA SER A 88 23.56 4.44 -4.11
C SER A 88 22.21 3.79 -3.82
N LEU A 89 21.15 4.58 -3.63
CA LEU A 89 19.79 4.06 -3.46
C LEU A 89 19.28 3.40 -4.73
N VAL A 90 19.45 4.05 -5.88
CA VAL A 90 19.07 3.49 -7.19
C VAL A 90 19.90 2.24 -7.49
N GLN A 91 21.21 2.27 -7.25
CA GLN A 91 22.07 1.10 -7.40
C GLN A 91 21.54 -0.08 -6.57
N LYS A 92 21.25 0.14 -5.28
CA LYS A 92 20.68 -0.87 -4.39
C LYS A 92 19.35 -1.43 -4.92
N HIS A 93 18.47 -0.59 -5.46
CA HIS A 93 17.23 -1.05 -6.07
C HIS A 93 17.45 -1.91 -7.32
N CYS A 94 18.44 -1.59 -8.16
CA CYS A 94 18.82 -2.42 -9.29
C CYS A 94 19.34 -3.79 -8.84
N GLU A 95 20.17 -3.83 -7.80
CA GLU A 95 20.70 -5.08 -7.22
C GLU A 95 19.59 -5.95 -6.63
N LEU A 96 18.65 -5.34 -5.88
CA LEU A 96 17.47 -6.04 -5.36
C LEU A 96 16.62 -6.63 -6.49
N TRP A 97 16.35 -5.86 -7.55
CA TRP A 97 15.55 -6.35 -8.67
C TRP A 97 16.24 -7.51 -9.42
N ALA A 98 17.57 -7.46 -9.58
CA ALA A 98 18.34 -8.51 -10.23
C ALA A 98 18.42 -9.81 -9.41
N THR A 99 18.19 -9.73 -8.09
CA THR A 99 18.33 -10.86 -7.16
C THR A 99 17.01 -11.34 -6.58
N SER A 100 15.91 -10.63 -6.81
CA SER A 100 14.56 -11.09 -6.46
C SER A 100 14.23 -12.37 -7.26
N PRO A 101 13.78 -13.44 -6.59
CA PRO A 101 13.38 -14.70 -7.23
C PRO A 101 12.11 -14.57 -8.07
#